data_AF-A0A976KU71-F1
#
_entry.id   AF-A0A976KU71-F1
#
_cell.length_a   1.000
_cell.length_b   1.000
_cell.length_c   1.000
_cell.angle_alpha   90.00
_cell.angle_beta   90.00
_cell.angle_gamma   90.00
#
_symmetry.space_group_name_H-M   'P 1'
#
loop_
_entity.id
_entity.type
_entity.pdbx_description
1 polymer ?
#
loop_
_entity_poly.entity_id
_entity_poly.type
_entity_poly.pdbx_seq_one_letter_code
_entity_poly.pdbx_strand_id
1 'polypeptide(L)'
;MAQRPPGAVADLAFPRRGVDDLLAFAPEREDLDLDHETYGHCRLDQLTLVDAMGGQVELPVPLIVGLHGADDQPPGLTDDIVLEFCSPRASDPVFHALLSRFLEVHLASALGNEHDVVLAVCNPNAARLARPTSLGPRAMHYAEGPVDAWRVETDGLPSGVRLHARRWHTVRADEAT
;
A
#
# COMPACT_ATOMS: atom_id res chain seq x y z
N MET A 1 14.42 16.01 -17.67
CA MET A 1 14.72 17.01 -16.63
C MET A 1 14.97 16.24 -15.34
N ALA A 2 16.06 16.51 -14.62
CA ALA A 2 16.31 15.88 -13.32
C ALA A 2 15.32 16.46 -12.29
N GLN A 3 14.51 15.63 -11.65
CA GLN A 3 13.70 16.06 -10.52
C GLN A 3 14.65 16.37 -9.35
N ARG A 4 14.40 17.49 -8.66
CA ARG A 4 15.09 17.84 -7.42
C ARG A 4 14.69 16.84 -6.33
N PRO A 5 15.59 16.42 -5.43
CA PRO A 5 15.19 15.60 -4.28
C PRO A 5 14.10 16.32 -3.47
N PRO A 6 13.11 15.59 -2.96
CA PRO A 6 12.00 16.17 -2.20
C PRO A 6 12.52 16.85 -0.92
N GLY A 7 12.06 18.07 -0.65
CA GLY A 7 12.36 18.79 0.58
C GLY A 7 11.30 18.60 1.66
N ALA A 8 10.10 18.19 1.26
CA ALA A 8 8.97 17.88 2.13
C ALA A 8 8.12 16.75 1.55
N VAL A 9 7.26 16.15 2.38
CA VAL A 9 6.31 15.10 1.96
C VAL A 9 5.43 15.55 0.81
N ALA A 10 5.04 16.83 0.77
CA ALA A 10 4.23 17.40 -0.29
C ALA A 10 4.93 17.46 -1.66
N ASP A 11 6.25 17.37 -1.69
CA ASP A 11 7.04 17.35 -2.94
C ASP A 11 7.10 15.94 -3.55
N LEU A 12 6.71 14.90 -2.80
CA LEU A 12 6.64 13.54 -3.32
C LEU A 12 5.51 13.44 -4.34
N ALA A 13 5.80 12.87 -5.50
CA ALA A 13 4.75 12.50 -6.44
C ALA A 13 3.98 11.30 -5.89
N PHE A 14 2.65 11.28 -6.01
CA PHE A 14 1.86 10.09 -5.70
C PHE A 14 1.16 9.59 -6.97
N PRO A 15 1.89 8.92 -7.88
CA PRO A 15 1.38 8.61 -9.21
C PRO A 15 0.40 7.43 -9.20
N ARG A 16 -0.57 7.48 -10.11
CA ARG A 16 -1.33 6.29 -10.50
C ARG A 16 -0.40 5.34 -11.27
N ARG A 17 -0.41 4.07 -10.91
CA ARG A 17 0.37 3.00 -11.53
C ARG A 17 -0.52 1.94 -12.18
N GLY A 18 0.04 1.19 -13.12
CA GLY A 18 -0.53 -0.09 -13.53
C GLY A 18 -0.42 -1.10 -12.38
N VAL A 19 -1.33 -2.07 -12.30
CA VAL A 19 -1.30 -3.07 -11.23
C VAL A 19 0.00 -3.87 -11.24
N ASP A 20 0.54 -4.17 -12.42
CA ASP A 20 1.77 -4.95 -12.55
C ASP A 20 3.00 -4.21 -12.03
N ASP A 21 3.07 -2.90 -12.32
CA ASP A 21 4.14 -2.02 -11.84
C ASP A 21 4.01 -1.75 -10.34
N LEU A 22 2.80 -1.72 -9.78
CA LEU A 22 2.60 -1.43 -8.35
C LEU A 22 2.83 -2.66 -7.46
N LEU A 23 2.48 -3.85 -7.95
CA LEU A 23 2.49 -5.10 -7.17
C LEU A 23 3.59 -6.08 -7.64
N ALA A 24 4.56 -5.58 -8.40
CA ALA A 24 5.68 -6.36 -8.93
C ALA A 24 5.28 -7.64 -9.69
N PHE A 25 4.15 -7.64 -10.40
CA PHE A 25 3.77 -8.81 -11.20
C PHE A 25 4.68 -8.92 -12.42
N ALA A 26 5.61 -9.87 -12.39
CA ALA A 26 6.41 -10.23 -13.55
C ALA A 26 5.96 -11.60 -14.09
N PRO A 27 5.54 -11.69 -15.37
CA PRO A 27 5.01 -12.92 -15.95
C PRO A 27 6.01 -14.09 -16.01
N GLU A 28 7.31 -13.82 -15.86
CA GLU A 28 8.38 -14.82 -15.90
C GLU A 28 9.02 -15.10 -14.53
N ARG A 29 8.56 -14.46 -13.44
CA ARG A 29 9.13 -14.68 -12.11
C ARG A 29 8.44 -15.83 -11.39
N GLU A 30 9.26 -16.75 -10.89
CA GLU A 30 8.82 -17.85 -10.02
C GLU A 30 8.79 -17.44 -8.53
N ASP A 31 9.40 -16.30 -8.15
CA ASP A 31 9.55 -15.83 -6.77
C ASP A 31 9.31 -14.32 -6.60
N LEU A 32 8.98 -13.90 -5.36
CA LEU A 32 8.70 -12.53 -4.92
C LEU A 32 9.85 -11.56 -5.18
N ASP A 33 9.51 -10.32 -5.56
CA ASP A 33 10.47 -9.23 -5.73
C ASP A 33 10.68 -8.43 -4.45
N LEU A 34 11.66 -8.86 -3.65
CA LEU A 34 11.98 -8.20 -2.39
C LEU A 34 12.63 -6.83 -2.58
N ASP A 35 13.22 -6.56 -3.76
CA ASP A 35 13.89 -5.30 -4.09
C ASP A 35 12.98 -4.35 -4.90
N HIS A 36 11.67 -4.65 -4.98
CA HIS A 36 10.74 -3.84 -5.74
C HIS A 36 10.39 -2.55 -5.00
N GLU A 37 11.00 -1.42 -5.36
CA GLU A 37 10.85 -0.14 -4.65
C GLU A 37 9.75 0.79 -5.21
N THR A 38 8.86 0.30 -6.09
CA THR A 38 7.80 1.16 -6.66
C THR A 38 6.76 1.52 -5.60
N TYR A 39 6.35 2.79 -5.61
CA TYR A 39 5.24 3.29 -4.81
C TYR A 39 4.23 4.04 -5.67
N GLY A 40 3.00 4.15 -5.17
CA GLY A 40 1.91 4.81 -5.86
C GLY A 40 0.55 4.22 -5.51
N HIS A 41 -0.41 4.38 -6.42
CA HIS A 41 -1.74 3.82 -6.22
C HIS A 41 -2.34 3.26 -7.51
N CYS A 42 -3.22 2.27 -7.38
CA CYS A 42 -3.98 1.73 -8.51
C CYS A 42 -5.41 1.38 -8.06
N ARG A 43 -6.29 1.19 -9.05
CA ARG A 43 -7.68 0.77 -8.84
C ARG A 43 -7.85 -0.59 -9.48
N LEU A 44 -8.54 -1.48 -8.79
CA LEU A 44 -8.96 -2.76 -9.33
C LEU A 44 -10.48 -2.83 -9.34
N ASP A 45 -11.05 -3.67 -10.19
CA ASP A 45 -12.48 -3.96 -10.14
C ASP A 45 -12.83 -4.89 -8.97
N GLN A 46 -11.89 -5.78 -8.62
CA GLN A 46 -12.03 -6.73 -7.52
C GLN A 46 -10.65 -7.08 -6.93
N LEU A 47 -10.61 -7.18 -5.61
CA LEU A 47 -9.46 -7.65 -4.83
C LEU A 47 -9.94 -8.65 -3.78
N THR A 48 -9.15 -9.68 -3.52
CA THR A 48 -9.37 -10.56 -2.37
C THR A 48 -8.20 -10.42 -1.39
N LEU A 49 -8.50 -10.05 -0.15
CA LEU A 49 -7.55 -10.11 0.95
C LEU A 49 -7.60 -11.51 1.55
N VAL A 50 -6.44 -12.14 1.72
CA VAL A 50 -6.31 -13.48 2.28
C VAL A 50 -5.40 -13.42 3.50
N ASP A 51 -5.86 -13.98 4.62
CA ASP A 51 -5.03 -14.15 5.82
C ASP A 51 -4.38 -15.54 5.89
N ALA A 52 -3.36 -15.69 6.74
CA ALA A 52 -2.65 -16.96 6.91
C ALA A 52 -3.50 -18.07 7.56
N MET A 53 -4.63 -17.72 8.18
CA MET A 53 -5.58 -18.67 8.77
C MET A 53 -6.66 -19.12 7.76
N GLY A 54 -6.60 -18.64 6.52
CA GLY A 54 -7.54 -18.95 5.45
C GLY A 54 -8.77 -18.06 5.38
N GLY A 55 -8.87 -17.03 6.22
CA GLY A 55 -9.89 -16.00 6.12
C GLY A 55 -9.73 -15.18 4.83
N GLN A 56 -10.86 -14.83 4.22
CA GLN A 56 -10.90 -14.10 2.95
C GLN A 56 -11.90 -12.95 3.02
N VAL A 57 -11.52 -11.81 2.46
CA VAL A 57 -12.39 -10.64 2.29
C VAL A 57 -12.33 -10.20 0.85
N GLU A 58 -13.46 -10.23 0.16
CA GLU A 58 -13.59 -9.66 -1.18
C GLU A 58 -13.93 -8.18 -1.10
N LEU A 59 -13.16 -7.37 -1.82
CA LEU A 59 -13.32 -5.92 -1.89
C LEU A 59 -13.65 -5.53 -3.34
N PRO A 60 -14.87 -5.06 -3.61
CA PRO A 60 -15.22 -4.53 -4.91
C PRO A 60 -14.68 -3.11 -5.07
N VAL A 61 -14.09 -2.82 -6.23
CA VAL A 61 -13.58 -1.50 -6.61
C VAL A 61 -12.68 -0.83 -5.55
N PRO A 62 -11.62 -1.49 -5.03
CA PRO A 62 -10.75 -0.88 -4.02
C PRO A 62 -9.70 0.05 -4.65
N LEU A 63 -9.25 1.02 -3.86
CA LEU A 63 -8.00 1.74 -4.11
C LEU A 63 -6.86 1.00 -3.40
N ILE A 64 -5.88 0.52 -4.16
CA ILE A 64 -4.65 -0.03 -3.59
C ILE A 64 -3.62 1.08 -3.52
N VAL A 65 -2.97 1.20 -2.36
CA VAL A 65 -1.86 2.11 -2.10
C VAL A 65 -0.64 1.25 -1.80
N GLY A 66 0.32 1.24 -2.73
CA GLY A 66 1.59 0.52 -2.59
C GLY A 66 2.67 1.45 -2.06
N LEU A 67 3.30 1.08 -0.94
CA LEU A 67 4.29 1.89 -0.23
C LEU A 67 5.40 1.02 0.35
N HIS A 68 6.58 1.61 0.51
CA HIS A 68 7.72 0.96 1.17
C HIS A 68 7.91 1.49 2.57
N GLY A 69 7.96 0.58 3.54
CA GLY A 69 8.41 0.89 4.89
C GLY A 69 9.93 0.83 4.94
N ALA A 70 10.55 1.70 5.73
CA ALA A 70 11.97 1.58 6.03
C ALA A 70 12.24 0.25 6.77
N ASP A 71 13.36 -0.40 6.45
CA ASP A 71 13.79 -1.64 7.10
C ASP A 71 13.94 -1.47 8.61
N ASP A 72 14.58 -0.35 9.01
CA ASP A 72 14.81 0.00 10.40
C ASP A 72 13.79 1.02 10.90
N GLN A 73 12.80 0.55 11.64
CA GLN A 73 11.85 1.43 12.34
C GLN A 73 12.45 1.95 13.65
N PRO A 74 12.22 3.22 14.00
CA PRO A 74 12.63 3.75 15.30
C PRO A 74 12.04 2.94 16.46
N PRO A 75 12.85 2.59 17.49
CA PRO A 75 12.35 1.88 18.65
C PRO A 75 11.18 2.62 19.32
N GLY A 76 10.07 1.91 19.55
CA GLY A 76 8.89 2.45 20.21
C GLY A 76 7.87 3.12 19.28
N LEU A 77 8.12 3.21 17.98
CA LEU A 77 7.10 3.60 17.00
C LEU A 77 6.15 2.41 16.77
N THR A 78 4.95 2.46 17.34
CA THR A 78 3.99 1.33 17.30
C THR A 78 2.66 1.68 16.63
N ASP A 79 2.41 2.96 16.40
CA ASP A 79 1.16 3.53 15.88
C ASP A 79 1.33 4.19 14.50
N ASP A 80 2.53 4.08 13.92
CA ASP A 80 2.87 4.61 12.59
C ASP A 80 3.99 3.79 11.94
N ILE A 81 4.31 4.11 10.69
CA ILE A 81 5.38 3.50 9.91
C ILE A 81 6.23 4.60 9.29
N VAL A 82 7.55 4.51 9.43
CA VAL A 82 8.48 5.30 8.61
C VAL A 82 8.51 4.69 7.22
N LEU A 83 8.10 5.46 6.23
CA LEU A 83 8.18 5.14 4.82
C LEU A 83 9.54 5.52 4.26
N GLU A 84 9.99 4.73 3.29
CA GLU A 84 11.23 4.93 2.55
C GLU A 84 10.93 5.21 1.08
N PHE A 85 11.50 6.30 0.55
CA PHE A 85 11.36 6.69 -0.85
C PHE A 85 12.75 6.77 -1.48
N CYS A 86 13.09 5.73 -2.25
CA CYS A 86 14.31 5.68 -3.03
C CYS A 86 14.22 6.63 -4.22
N SER A 87 15.29 7.41 -4.44
CA SER A 87 15.44 8.17 -5.67
C SER A 87 15.82 7.20 -6.80
N PRO A 88 15.36 7.43 -8.05
CA PRO A 88 15.80 6.67 -9.21
C PRO A 88 17.31 6.80 -9.52
N ARG A 89 18.04 7.63 -8.77
CA ARG A 89 19.51 7.73 -8.84
C ARG A 89 20.10 7.18 -7.54
N ALA A 90 20.89 6.12 -7.65
CA ALA A 90 21.54 5.44 -6.53
C ALA A 90 22.43 6.34 -5.63
N SER A 91 22.78 7.55 -6.08
CA SER A 91 23.59 8.52 -5.31
C SER A 91 22.77 9.55 -4.53
N ASP A 92 21.46 9.62 -4.76
CA ASP A 92 20.60 10.60 -4.13
C ASP A 92 20.18 10.14 -2.73
N PRO A 93 19.96 11.08 -1.79
CA PRO A 93 19.53 10.73 -0.46
C PRO A 93 18.14 10.08 -0.49
N VAL A 94 18.01 9.00 0.27
CA VAL A 94 16.71 8.40 0.60
C VAL A 94 15.89 9.42 1.39
N PHE A 95 14.62 9.57 1.01
CA PHE A 95 13.69 10.42 1.75
C PHE A 95 12.81 9.57 2.66
N HIS A 96 12.71 9.96 3.93
CA HIS A 96 11.86 9.30 4.92
C HIS A 96 10.67 10.18 5.31
N ALA A 97 9.51 9.55 5.52
CA ALA A 97 8.32 10.23 6.03
C ALA A 97 7.46 9.29 6.86
N LEU A 98 6.69 9.83 7.80
CA LEU A 98 5.66 9.05 8.47
C LEU A 98 4.51 8.73 7.51
N LEU A 99 4.00 7.50 7.55
CA LEU A 99 2.85 7.06 6.77
C LEU A 99 1.64 7.92 7.05
N SER A 100 1.34 8.22 8.32
CA SER A 100 0.22 9.08 8.69
C SER A 100 0.27 10.43 7.97
N ARG A 101 1.45 11.06 7.93
CA ARG A 101 1.68 12.34 7.26
C ARG A 101 1.58 12.23 5.75
N PHE A 102 2.11 11.14 5.17
CA PHE A 102 1.99 10.88 3.74
C PHE A 102 0.52 10.75 3.32
N LEU A 103 -0.27 9.97 4.05
CA LEU A 103 -1.70 9.77 3.77
C LEU A 103 -2.50 11.06 3.96
N GLU A 104 -2.18 11.88 4.97
CA GLU A 104 -2.84 13.17 5.18
C GLU A 104 -2.66 14.10 3.96
N VAL A 105 -1.46 14.13 3.39
CA VAL A 105 -1.12 15.01 2.27
C VAL A 105 -1.65 14.49 0.93
N HIS A 106 -1.52 13.19 0.68
CA HIS A 106 -1.68 12.63 -0.66
C HIS A 106 -2.95 11.81 -0.87
N LEU A 107 -3.50 11.18 0.18
CA LEU A 107 -4.57 10.20 -0.01
C LEU A 107 -5.82 10.84 -0.63
N ALA A 108 -6.19 12.05 -0.18
CA ALA A 108 -7.40 12.73 -0.63
C ALA A 108 -7.45 12.94 -2.15
N SER A 109 -6.30 13.16 -2.81
CA SER A 109 -6.24 13.38 -4.25
C SER A 109 -6.30 12.07 -5.07
N ALA A 110 -5.93 10.94 -4.45
CA ALA A 110 -6.01 9.62 -5.07
C ALA A 110 -7.39 8.98 -4.96
N LEU A 111 -8.18 9.39 -3.97
CA LEU A 111 -9.55 8.90 -3.76
C LEU A 111 -10.47 9.26 -4.93
N GLY A 112 -11.29 8.30 -5.32
CA GLY A 112 -12.41 8.43 -6.25
C GLY A 112 -13.67 7.84 -5.62
N ASN A 113 -14.33 6.93 -6.34
CA ASN A 113 -15.60 6.31 -5.92
C ASN A 113 -15.41 5.00 -5.13
N GLU A 114 -14.17 4.69 -4.73
CA GLU A 114 -13.86 3.44 -4.03
C GLU A 114 -14.45 3.46 -2.62
N HIS A 115 -14.90 2.30 -2.14
CA HIS A 115 -15.43 2.13 -0.79
C HIS A 115 -14.34 1.75 0.22
N ASP A 116 -13.26 1.17 -0.28
CA ASP A 116 -12.18 0.61 0.51
C ASP A 116 -10.83 1.10 -0.01
N VAL A 117 -9.92 1.42 0.91
CA VAL A 117 -8.52 1.68 0.65
C VAL A 117 -7.70 0.54 1.24
N VAL A 118 -6.81 -0.07 0.46
CA VAL A 118 -5.93 -1.14 0.92
C VAL A 118 -4.49 -0.63 0.88
N LEU A 119 -3.83 -0.64 2.04
CA LEU A 119 -2.42 -0.36 2.17
C LEU A 119 -1.63 -1.66 1.96
N ALA A 120 -0.94 -1.76 0.82
CA ALA A 120 0.03 -2.80 0.53
C ALA A 120 1.42 -2.26 0.90
N VAL A 121 1.84 -2.51 2.13
CA VAL A 121 3.14 -2.06 2.67
C VAL A 121 4.04 -3.27 2.88
N CYS A 122 5.28 -3.23 2.38
CA CYS A 122 6.21 -4.35 2.43
C CYS A 122 6.69 -4.70 3.86
N ASN A 123 6.68 -3.74 4.79
CA ASN A 123 7.12 -3.97 6.17
C ASN A 123 6.41 -3.07 7.22
N PRO A 124 5.13 -3.33 7.53
CA PRO A 124 4.40 -2.51 8.50
C PRO A 124 4.79 -2.78 9.96
N ASN A 125 5.73 -3.69 10.26
CA ASN A 125 6.29 -3.94 11.60
C ASN A 125 5.26 -4.00 12.76
N ALA A 126 4.16 -4.73 12.56
CA ALA A 126 3.04 -4.88 13.52
C ALA A 126 2.43 -3.55 14.02
N ALA A 127 2.62 -2.46 13.26
CA ALA A 127 2.09 -1.14 13.59
C ALA A 127 0.56 -1.16 13.65
N ARG A 128 0.00 -0.40 14.59
CA ARG A 128 -1.44 -0.19 14.75
C ARG A 128 -1.82 1.16 14.18
N LEU A 129 -2.18 1.17 12.92
CA LEU A 129 -2.44 2.41 12.19
C LEU A 129 -3.77 3.04 12.60
N ALA A 130 -3.71 4.34 12.93
CA ALA A 130 -4.89 5.16 13.10
C ALA A 130 -5.55 5.45 11.74
N ARG A 131 -6.85 5.78 11.77
CA ARG A 131 -7.60 6.13 10.56
C ARG A 131 -7.26 7.55 10.08
N PRO A 132 -6.79 7.74 8.84
CA PRO A 132 -6.71 9.07 8.23
C PRO A 132 -8.08 9.75 8.15
N THR A 133 -8.16 11.02 8.51
CA THR A 133 -9.40 11.83 8.39
C THR A 133 -9.85 11.98 6.93
N SER A 134 -8.91 11.95 5.98
CA SER A 134 -9.14 12.06 4.54
C SER A 134 -9.97 10.92 3.94
N LEU A 135 -10.12 9.79 4.63
CA LEU A 135 -10.87 8.63 4.12
C LEU A 135 -12.38 8.88 3.98
N GLY A 136 -12.95 9.82 4.76
CA GLY A 136 -14.41 9.93 4.86
C GLY A 136 -15.03 8.58 5.24
N PRO A 137 -16.21 8.17 4.76
CA PRO A 137 -16.87 6.95 5.22
C PRO A 137 -16.16 5.63 4.84
N ARG A 138 -15.06 5.69 4.09
CA ARG A 138 -14.35 4.52 3.57
C ARG A 138 -13.64 3.75 4.67
N ALA A 139 -13.58 2.43 4.48
CA ALA A 139 -12.74 1.58 5.30
C ALA A 139 -11.30 1.58 4.78
N MET A 140 -10.35 1.38 5.69
CA MET A 140 -8.94 1.19 5.37
C MET A 140 -8.50 -0.20 5.84
N HIS A 141 -7.88 -0.94 4.94
CA HIS A 141 -7.31 -2.26 5.21
C HIS A 141 -5.80 -2.17 5.20
N TYR A 142 -5.14 -2.78 6.19
CA TYR A 142 -3.69 -2.87 6.24
C TYR A 142 -3.27 -4.21 6.83
N ALA A 143 -2.09 -4.67 6.43
CA ALA A 143 -1.57 -5.98 6.82
C ALA A 143 -0.76 -5.93 8.13
N GLU A 144 -0.79 -7.04 8.87
CA GLU A 144 0.25 -7.39 9.83
C GLU A 144 1.39 -8.11 9.09
N GLY A 145 2.55 -7.48 9.00
CA GLY A 145 3.71 -8.02 8.27
C GLY A 145 3.64 -7.82 6.75
N PRO A 146 4.51 -8.51 5.99
CA PRO A 146 4.62 -8.33 4.54
C PRO A 146 3.35 -8.77 3.81
N VAL A 147 3.17 -8.21 2.61
CA VAL A 147 2.04 -8.50 1.72
C VAL A 147 2.56 -9.14 0.44
N ASP A 148 2.06 -10.34 0.15
CA ASP A 148 2.37 -11.06 -1.09
C ASP A 148 1.20 -10.90 -2.07
N ALA A 149 1.48 -10.43 -3.29
CA ALA A 149 0.47 -10.26 -4.32
C ALA A 149 0.46 -11.45 -5.28
N TRP A 150 -0.72 -11.90 -5.67
CA TRP A 150 -0.92 -12.99 -6.63
C TRP A 150 -1.98 -12.61 -7.66
N ARG A 151 -1.76 -12.95 -8.93
CA ARG A 151 -2.80 -12.91 -9.95
C ARG A 151 -3.68 -14.15 -9.83
N VAL A 152 -4.98 -13.96 -9.92
CA VAL A 152 -5.94 -15.06 -10.06
C VAL A 152 -6.25 -15.17 -11.54
N GLU A 153 -6.08 -16.37 -12.09
CA GLU A 153 -6.49 -16.69 -13.44
C GLU A 153 -7.76 -17.56 -13.39
N THR A 154 -8.71 -17.27 -14.27
CA THR A 154 -9.89 -18.10 -14.50
C THR A 154 -9.95 -18.36 -16.00
N ASP A 155 -9.94 -19.65 -16.38
CA ASP A 155 -9.87 -20.10 -17.78
C ASP A 155 -8.72 -19.45 -18.59
N GLY A 156 -7.59 -19.18 -17.94
CA GLY A 156 -6.42 -18.55 -18.56
C GLY A 156 -6.54 -17.04 -18.79
N LEU A 157 -7.55 -16.39 -18.23
CA LEU A 157 -7.70 -14.93 -18.22
C LEU A 157 -7.50 -14.37 -16.80
N PRO A 158 -6.83 -13.21 -16.63
CA PRO A 158 -6.74 -12.55 -15.33
C PRO A 158 -8.15 -12.19 -14.83
N SER A 159 -8.57 -12.77 -13.71
CA SER A 159 -9.91 -12.57 -13.13
C SER A 159 -9.87 -11.76 -11.84
N GLY A 160 -8.69 -11.53 -11.25
CA GLY A 160 -8.55 -10.69 -10.08
C GLY A 160 -7.15 -10.71 -9.48
N VAL A 161 -7.01 -10.03 -8.35
CA VAL A 161 -5.78 -10.00 -7.55
C VAL A 161 -6.08 -10.49 -6.14
N ARG A 162 -5.17 -11.30 -5.59
CA ARG A 162 -5.15 -11.69 -4.19
C ARG A 162 -3.97 -11.04 -3.49
N LEU A 163 -4.21 -10.46 -2.32
CA LEU A 163 -3.15 -10.01 -1.43
C LEU A 163 -3.15 -10.90 -0.19
N HIS A 164 -2.05 -11.60 0.02
CA HIS A 164 -1.84 -12.48 1.17
C HIS A 164 -1.05 -11.72 2.24
N ALA A 165 -1.47 -11.86 3.48
CA ALA A 165 -0.73 -11.36 4.63
C ALA A 165 -0.90 -12.32 5.81
N ARG A 166 -0.09 -12.16 6.87
CA ARG A 166 -0.31 -12.92 8.10
C ARG A 166 -1.72 -12.68 8.65
N ARG A 167 -2.13 -11.41 8.67
CA ARG A 167 -3.45 -10.96 9.12
C ARG A 167 -3.79 -9.63 8.46
N TRP A 168 -5.07 -9.43 8.14
CA TRP A 168 -5.59 -8.13 7.73
C TRP A 168 -6.33 -7.45 8.88
N HIS A 169 -6.09 -6.15 9.02
CA HIS A 169 -6.81 -5.26 9.91
C HIS A 169 -7.69 -4.32 9.09
N THR A 170 -8.90 -4.06 9.57
CA THR A 170 -9.78 -3.06 8.97
C THR A 170 -10.06 -1.96 9.98
N VAL A 171 -9.82 -0.72 9.58
CA VAL A 171 -10.19 0.48 10.31
C VAL A 171 -11.37 1.13 9.60
N ARG A 172 -12.46 1.35 10.33
CA ARG A 172 -13.67 2.00 9.82
C ARG A 172 -13.89 3.32 10.54
N ALA A 173 -14.77 4.17 10.01
CA ALA A 173 -15.34 5.22 10.85
C ALA A 173 -16.03 4.54 12.03
N ASP A 174 -15.84 5.06 13.24
CA ASP A 174 -16.71 4.65 14.34
C ASP A 174 -18.15 4.91 13.90
N GLU A 175 -18.99 3.88 13.97
CA GLU A 175 -20.43 4.07 13.85
C GLU A 175 -20.81 4.97 15.02
N ALA A 176 -21.04 6.26 14.74
CA ALA A 176 -21.60 7.17 15.72
C ALA A 176 -22.95 6.57 16.14
N THR A 177 -22.96 5.91 17.28
CA THR A 177 -24.15 5.36 17.93
C THR A 177 -25.07 6.51 18.34
#